data_AF-A4SUL7-F1
#
_entry.id   AF-A4SUL7-F1
#
_cell.length_a   1.000
_cell.length_b   1.000
_cell.length_c   1.000
_cell.angle_alpha   90.00
_cell.angle_beta   90.00
_cell.angle_gamma   90.00
#
_symmetry.space_group_name_H-M   'P 1'
#
loop_
_entity.id
_entity.type
_entity.pdbx_description
1 polymer ?
#
loop_
_entity_poly.entity_id
_entity_poly.type
_entity_poly.pdbx_seq_one_letter_code
_entity_poly.pdbx_strand_id
1 'polypeptide(L)'
;MTTTIGVINQKGGVGKTTTVINLSSRFAELGKRVLVFDLDPQSNLSTVLSGGKYDFDLTVTDLFDKPKRIDINATIIPCMANGEIIPNLYLVPADISLSRIIEQSLTQIHRERILMRHLEKLQGQFDIILLDCPPNLSLTSTNAMMAADMFLIPVDGGSFSLNGLADLLDALEEVKETEHVPYFAFRNERAKQNKLINDFLDEQLAALNDRVGKEGPGGVLESCVRREESIGQASVTSVPLRFYRPGALAVMDYKNLATEVLQKINELQR
;
A
#
# COMPACT_ATOMS: atom_id res chain seq x y z
N MET A 1 -5.09 14.84 -11.60
CA MET A 1 -4.98 15.02 -10.14
C MET A 1 -4.29 13.80 -9.59
N THR A 2 -3.26 13.96 -8.75
CA THR A 2 -2.55 12.83 -8.14
C THR A 2 -3.40 12.27 -7.00
N THR A 3 -3.53 10.94 -6.89
CA THR A 3 -4.19 10.29 -5.74
C THR A 3 -3.18 9.45 -4.96
N THR A 4 -3.04 9.73 -3.67
CA THR A 4 -2.17 9.00 -2.75
C THR A 4 -2.97 7.97 -1.96
N ILE A 5 -2.54 6.71 -2.06
CA ILE A 5 -3.24 5.56 -1.49
C ILE A 5 -2.33 4.89 -0.46
N GLY A 6 -2.75 4.88 0.81
CA GLY A 6 -2.08 4.14 1.87
C GLY A 6 -2.54 2.68 1.89
N VAL A 7 -1.63 1.72 1.73
CA VAL A 7 -1.95 0.30 1.90
C VAL A 7 -1.55 -0.12 3.31
N ILE A 8 -2.54 -0.33 4.17
CA ILE A 8 -2.32 -0.41 5.62
C ILE A 8 -3.12 -1.52 6.29
N ASN A 9 -2.50 -2.10 7.32
CA ASN A 9 -3.07 -3.05 8.26
C ASN A 9 -2.04 -3.29 9.38
N GLN A 10 -2.47 -3.25 10.65
CA GLN A 10 -1.58 -3.51 11.78
C GLN A 10 -1.07 -4.95 11.82
N LYS A 11 -1.81 -5.89 11.21
CA LYS A 11 -1.39 -7.29 11.16
C LYS A 11 -0.29 -7.51 10.11
N GLY A 12 0.76 -8.22 10.51
CA GLY A 12 1.80 -8.73 9.62
C GLY A 12 1.28 -9.84 8.71
N GLY A 13 1.83 -9.93 7.49
CA GLY A 13 1.53 -11.06 6.58
C GLY A 13 0.18 -11.03 5.88
N VAL A 14 -0.63 -9.98 6.02
CA VAL A 14 -1.95 -9.87 5.34
C VAL A 14 -1.85 -9.54 3.84
N GLY A 15 -0.64 -9.37 3.31
CA GLY A 15 -0.38 -9.06 1.89
C GLY A 15 -0.40 -7.58 1.49
N LYS A 16 -0.02 -6.66 2.39
CA LYS A 16 0.16 -5.22 2.08
C LYS A 16 1.15 -4.99 0.94
N THR A 17 2.41 -5.37 1.14
CA THR A 17 3.49 -5.29 0.15
C THR A 17 3.13 -5.99 -1.15
N THR A 18 2.61 -7.22 -1.05
CA THR A 18 2.15 -8.00 -2.21
C THR A 18 1.08 -7.26 -3.00
N THR A 19 0.15 -6.61 -2.32
CA THR A 19 -0.89 -5.79 -2.96
C THR A 19 -0.28 -4.58 -3.65
N VAL A 20 0.63 -3.85 -2.99
CA VAL A 20 1.30 -2.69 -3.59
C VAL A 20 2.08 -3.10 -4.86
N ILE A 21 2.85 -4.19 -4.81
CA ILE A 21 3.60 -4.73 -5.96
C ILE A 21 2.67 -4.97 -7.15
N ASN A 22 1.60 -5.73 -6.95
CA ASN A 22 0.78 -6.19 -8.05
C ASN A 22 -0.20 -5.12 -8.54
N LEU A 23 -0.75 -4.31 -7.63
CA LEU A 23 -1.68 -3.23 -7.95
C LEU A 23 -0.97 -2.11 -8.70
N SER A 24 0.21 -1.68 -8.23
CA SER A 24 1.03 -0.67 -8.92
C SER A 24 1.40 -1.11 -10.34
N SER A 25 1.78 -2.38 -10.48
CA SER A 25 2.06 -2.97 -11.78
C SER A 25 0.84 -3.02 -12.71
N ARG A 26 -0.39 -3.12 -12.18
CA ARG A 26 -1.63 -3.09 -12.98
C ARG A 26 -2.03 -1.67 -13.35
N PHE A 27 -1.91 -0.71 -12.43
CA PHE A 27 -2.13 0.69 -12.75
C PHE A 27 -1.18 1.18 -13.85
N ALA A 28 0.10 0.80 -13.77
CA ALA A 28 1.08 1.12 -14.81
C ALA A 28 0.74 0.50 -16.18
N GLU A 29 0.27 -0.76 -16.18
CA GLU A 29 -0.24 -1.43 -17.40
C GLU A 29 -1.44 -0.70 -18.01
N LEU A 30 -2.31 -0.13 -17.18
CA LEU A 30 -3.46 0.69 -17.59
C LEU A 30 -3.07 2.12 -17.99
N GLY A 31 -1.76 2.39 -18.16
CA GLY A 31 -1.24 3.66 -18.64
C GLY A 31 -1.13 4.77 -17.58
N LYS A 32 -1.34 4.46 -16.30
CA LYS A 32 -1.16 5.41 -15.20
C LYS A 32 0.33 5.57 -14.88
N ARG A 33 0.78 6.80 -14.61
CA ARG A 33 2.08 7.05 -13.99
C ARG A 33 1.99 6.79 -12.51
N VAL A 34 2.69 5.77 -12.03
CA VAL A 34 2.59 5.26 -10.65
C VAL A 34 3.93 5.42 -9.94
N LEU A 35 3.89 6.02 -8.77
CA LEU A 35 5.01 6.01 -7.83
C LEU A 35 4.64 5.15 -6.62
N VAL A 36 5.56 4.32 -6.15
CA VAL A 36 5.38 3.57 -4.91
C VAL A 36 6.45 3.97 -3.90
N PHE A 37 6.06 4.05 -2.62
CA PHE A 37 6.98 4.22 -1.50
C PHE A 37 7.00 2.94 -0.69
N ASP A 38 8.20 2.43 -0.44
CA ASP A 38 8.43 1.45 0.60
C ASP A 38 8.61 2.20 1.93
N LEU A 39 7.74 1.98 2.91
CA LEU A 39 7.81 2.63 4.21
C LEU A 39 8.14 1.62 5.34
N ASP A 40 8.45 0.38 4.97
CA ASP A 40 8.86 -0.67 5.88
C ASP A 40 10.39 -0.84 5.85
N PRO A 41 11.10 -0.70 6.98
CA PRO A 41 12.55 -0.94 7.04
C PRO A 41 12.98 -2.33 6.52
N GLN A 42 12.08 -3.32 6.47
CA GLN A 42 12.37 -4.63 5.87
C GLN A 42 12.58 -4.59 4.36
N SER A 43 12.19 -3.50 3.68
CA SER A 43 12.55 -3.21 2.28
C SER A 43 12.10 -4.29 1.27
N ASN A 44 11.04 -5.03 1.59
CA ASN A 44 10.52 -6.12 0.76
C ASN A 44 9.97 -5.59 -0.56
N LEU A 45 9.21 -4.49 -0.53
CA LEU A 45 8.70 -3.84 -1.73
C LEU A 45 9.85 -3.41 -2.64
N SER A 46 10.86 -2.76 -2.04
CA SER A 46 12.04 -2.25 -2.73
C SER A 46 12.80 -3.35 -3.42
N THR A 47 13.01 -4.47 -2.75
CA THR A 47 13.71 -5.64 -3.31
C THR A 47 12.96 -6.17 -4.54
N VAL A 48 11.65 -6.39 -4.43
CA VAL A 48 10.87 -6.96 -5.55
C VAL A 48 10.79 -5.99 -6.72
N LEU A 49 10.47 -4.72 -6.49
CA LEU A 49 10.24 -3.77 -7.58
C LEU A 49 11.51 -3.20 -8.20
N SER A 50 12.67 -3.36 -7.56
CA SER A 50 13.97 -3.03 -8.16
C SER A 50 14.60 -4.19 -8.95
N GLY A 51 13.93 -5.36 -9.02
CA GLY A 51 14.45 -6.55 -9.67
C GLY A 51 15.53 -7.25 -8.85
N GLY A 52 15.44 -7.20 -7.52
CA GLY A 52 16.34 -7.89 -6.59
C GLY A 52 17.50 -7.05 -6.07
N LYS A 53 17.48 -5.72 -6.27
CA LYS A 53 18.48 -4.83 -5.65
C LYS A 53 18.13 -4.56 -4.19
N TYR A 54 19.16 -4.36 -3.38
CA TYR A 54 19.04 -4.05 -1.95
C TYR A 54 19.98 -2.91 -1.51
N ASP A 55 20.76 -2.35 -2.44
CA ASP A 55 21.67 -1.23 -2.20
C ASP A 55 21.26 -0.07 -3.11
N PHE A 56 21.03 1.10 -2.50
CA PHE A 56 20.45 2.28 -3.14
C PHE A 56 21.18 3.53 -2.64
N ASP A 57 21.48 4.45 -3.55
CA ASP A 57 22.22 5.69 -3.22
C ASP A 57 21.41 6.62 -2.30
N LEU A 58 20.09 6.70 -2.53
CA LEU A 58 19.15 7.45 -1.73
C LEU A 58 17.88 6.64 -1.54
N THR A 59 17.33 6.67 -0.33
CA THR A 59 16.11 5.97 0.03
C THR A 59 15.13 6.90 0.72
N VAL A 60 13.97 6.37 1.10
CA VAL A 60 13.03 7.05 1.98
C VAL A 60 13.70 7.43 3.32
N THR A 61 14.70 6.68 3.78
CA THR A 61 15.46 7.01 5.00
C THR A 61 16.00 8.43 4.94
N ASP A 62 16.59 8.83 3.81
CA ASP A 62 17.14 10.17 3.63
C ASP A 62 16.07 11.28 3.67
N LEU A 63 14.88 10.98 3.15
CA LEU A 63 13.74 11.91 3.20
C LEU A 63 13.29 12.16 4.65
N PHE A 64 13.39 11.17 5.52
CA PHE A 64 13.05 11.27 6.94
C PHE A 64 14.18 11.85 7.79
N ASP A 65 15.44 11.49 7.51
CA ASP A 65 16.63 11.97 8.25
C ASP A 65 16.91 13.46 7.95
N LYS A 66 16.85 13.85 6.67
CA LYS A 66 17.23 15.19 6.20
C LYS A 66 16.13 15.83 5.34
N PRO A 67 14.90 16.00 5.87
CA PRO A 67 13.71 16.37 5.08
C PRO A 67 13.81 17.71 4.36
N LYS A 68 14.69 18.62 4.81
CA LYS A 68 14.91 19.93 4.19
C LYS A 68 16.04 19.96 3.15
N ARG A 69 16.88 18.93 3.09
CA ARG A 69 18.09 18.89 2.25
C ARG A 69 17.96 17.96 1.05
N ILE A 70 17.13 16.93 1.16
CA ILE A 70 16.96 15.93 0.10
C ILE A 70 15.82 16.37 -0.83
N ASP A 71 16.12 16.38 -2.13
CA ASP A 71 15.10 16.45 -3.17
C ASP A 71 14.50 15.06 -3.38
N ILE A 72 13.19 14.96 -3.21
CA ILE A 72 12.43 13.72 -3.42
C ILE A 72 12.61 13.17 -4.84
N ASN A 73 12.79 14.03 -5.86
CA ASN A 73 12.97 13.54 -7.23
C ASN A 73 14.25 12.72 -7.38
N ALA A 74 15.28 13.00 -6.57
CA ALA A 74 16.55 12.28 -6.60
C ALA A 74 16.46 10.87 -5.99
N THR A 75 15.40 10.57 -5.21
CA THR A 75 15.20 9.27 -4.58
C THR A 75 14.36 8.32 -5.45
N ILE A 76 13.82 8.80 -6.58
CA ILE A 76 12.91 8.04 -7.44
C ILE A 76 13.71 7.25 -8.46
N ILE A 77 13.50 5.93 -8.49
CA ILE A 77 14.12 5.02 -9.45
C ILE A 77 13.06 4.29 -10.29
N PRO A 78 13.38 3.85 -11.53
CA PRO A 78 12.47 3.02 -12.31
C PRO A 78 12.35 1.63 -11.69
N CYS A 79 11.14 1.07 -11.73
CA CYS A 79 10.93 -0.32 -11.35
C CYS A 79 11.38 -1.27 -12.47
N MET A 80 11.81 -2.48 -12.08
CA MET A 80 12.39 -3.48 -12.97
C MET A 80 11.61 -4.80 -12.88
N ALA A 81 11.50 -5.51 -14.00
CA ALA A 81 11.10 -6.91 -14.05
C ALA A 81 11.87 -7.63 -15.14
N ASN A 82 12.37 -8.83 -14.87
CA ASN A 82 13.13 -9.64 -15.84
C ASN A 82 14.30 -8.89 -16.51
N GLY A 83 14.95 -7.97 -15.77
CA GLY A 83 16.07 -7.16 -16.29
C GLY A 83 15.66 -5.93 -17.11
N GLU A 84 14.36 -5.69 -17.29
CA GLU A 84 13.84 -4.56 -18.08
C GLU A 84 13.07 -3.57 -17.20
N ILE A 85 13.03 -2.30 -17.62
CA ILE A 85 12.24 -1.26 -16.95
C ILE A 85 10.75 -1.54 -17.18
N ILE A 86 9.96 -1.47 -16.11
CA ILE A 86 8.50 -1.49 -16.18
C ILE A 86 8.03 -0.07 -16.55
N PRO A 87 7.39 0.14 -17.72
CA PRO A 87 6.94 1.47 -18.11
C PRO A 87 5.95 2.06 -17.11
N ASN A 88 6.04 3.36 -16.87
CA ASN A 88 5.17 4.14 -15.99
C ASN A 88 5.19 3.75 -14.49
N LEU A 89 6.10 2.88 -14.06
CA LEU A 89 6.19 2.44 -12.67
C LEU A 89 7.54 2.83 -12.05
N TYR A 90 7.47 3.52 -10.92
CA TYR A 90 8.60 4.09 -10.22
C TYR A 90 8.54 3.78 -8.73
N LEU A 91 9.69 3.79 -8.06
CA LEU A 91 9.88 3.41 -6.67
C LEU A 91 10.70 4.46 -5.94
N VAL A 92 10.30 4.80 -4.72
CA VAL A 92 11.18 5.33 -3.68
C VAL A 92 11.51 4.17 -2.73
N PRO A 93 12.75 3.66 -2.75
CA PRO A 93 13.11 2.47 -1.99
C PRO A 93 13.26 2.78 -0.50
N ALA A 94 13.27 1.74 0.32
CA ALA A 94 13.64 1.76 1.73
C ALA A 94 14.93 0.97 1.96
N ASP A 95 15.51 1.18 3.15
CA ASP A 95 16.59 0.37 3.68
C ASP A 95 16.43 0.21 5.20
N ILE A 96 17.21 -0.71 5.77
CA ILE A 96 17.14 -1.07 7.19
C ILE A 96 17.42 0.11 8.14
N SER A 97 18.16 1.13 7.69
CA SER A 97 18.50 2.31 8.49
C SER A 97 17.29 3.18 8.81
N LEU A 98 16.19 3.04 8.08
CA LEU A 98 14.91 3.67 8.40
C LEU A 98 14.46 3.39 9.84
N SER A 99 14.74 2.19 10.35
CA SER A 99 14.46 1.81 11.75
C SER A 99 15.11 2.75 12.77
N ARG A 100 16.37 3.13 12.52
CA ARG A 100 17.12 4.05 13.39
C ARG A 100 16.51 5.46 13.37
N ILE A 101 16.08 5.92 12.20
CA ILE A 101 15.43 7.22 12.07
C ILE A 101 14.10 7.25 12.80
N ILE A 102 13.31 6.17 12.74
CA ILE A 102 12.06 6.04 13.48
C ILE A 102 12.30 6.18 14.99
N GLU A 103 13.31 5.47 15.54
CA GLU A 103 13.65 5.52 16.96
C GLU A 103 14.18 6.89 17.41
N GLN A 104 15.08 7.51 16.63
CA GLN A 104 15.69 8.79 16.97
C GLN A 104 14.72 9.97 16.85
N SER A 105 13.70 9.84 16.01
CA SER A 105 12.77 10.93 15.72
C SER A 105 11.72 11.13 16.82
N LEU A 106 11.73 10.38 17.93
CA LEU A 106 10.75 10.50 19.04
C LEU A 106 10.61 11.91 19.63
N THR A 107 11.63 12.74 19.52
CA THR A 107 11.69 14.08 20.10
C THR A 107 11.51 15.21 19.08
N GLN A 108 11.37 14.90 17.79
CA GLN A 108 11.29 15.91 16.73
C GLN A 108 9.86 16.45 16.57
N ILE A 109 9.75 17.78 16.42
CA ILE A 109 8.47 18.46 16.19
C ILE A 109 8.05 18.33 14.71
N HIS A 110 6.78 18.05 14.46
CA HIS A 110 6.18 17.91 13.12
C HIS A 110 6.75 16.79 12.24
N ARG A 111 7.24 15.73 12.87
CA ARG A 111 7.79 14.54 12.22
C ARG A 111 6.75 13.71 11.49
N GLU A 112 5.50 13.82 11.88
CA GLU A 112 4.33 13.14 11.33
C GLU A 112 3.91 13.68 9.94
N ARG A 113 4.42 14.86 9.55
CA ARG A 113 4.10 15.53 8.28
C ARG A 113 5.26 15.53 7.28
N ILE A 114 6.31 14.75 7.50
CA ILE A 114 7.50 14.72 6.63
C ILE A 114 7.11 14.27 5.22
N LEU A 115 6.43 13.12 5.11
CA LEU A 115 6.06 12.56 3.81
C LEU A 115 5.10 13.49 3.06
N MET A 116 4.08 14.03 3.74
CA MET A 116 3.12 14.97 3.17
C MET A 116 3.80 16.15 2.46
N ARG A 117 4.77 16.81 3.12
CA ARG A 117 5.51 17.94 2.54
C ARG A 117 6.37 17.56 1.32
N HIS A 118 6.84 16.31 1.27
CA HIS A 118 7.58 15.83 0.12
C HIS A 118 6.65 15.49 -1.04
N LEU A 119 5.49 14.87 -0.78
CA LEU A 119 4.50 14.57 -1.81
C LEU A 119 3.91 15.83 -2.46
N GLU A 120 3.81 16.95 -1.73
CA GLU A 120 3.44 18.27 -2.28
C GLU A 120 4.35 18.68 -3.46
N LYS A 121 5.63 18.29 -3.43
CA LYS A 121 6.60 18.61 -4.51
C LYS A 121 6.43 17.72 -5.75
N LEU A 122 5.67 16.64 -5.65
CA LEU A 122 5.41 15.68 -6.73
C LEU A 122 4.05 15.90 -7.43
N GLN A 123 3.30 16.92 -7.02
CA GLN A 123 1.98 17.20 -7.56
C GLN A 123 1.98 17.29 -9.09
N GLY A 124 1.11 16.50 -9.73
CA GLY A 124 0.98 16.46 -11.19
C GLY A 124 2.05 15.63 -11.92
N GLN A 125 3.05 15.08 -11.23
CA GLN A 125 4.04 14.19 -11.86
C GLN A 125 3.54 12.75 -12.01
N PHE A 126 2.68 12.30 -11.09
CA PHE A 126 2.13 10.96 -11.04
C PHE A 126 0.61 11.00 -10.98
N ASP A 127 -0.05 10.01 -11.56
CA ASP A 127 -1.49 9.84 -11.42
C ASP A 127 -1.83 9.21 -10.08
N ILE A 128 -1.01 8.24 -9.65
CA ILE A 128 -1.23 7.44 -8.43
C ILE A 128 0.07 7.32 -7.65
N ILE A 129 -0.01 7.52 -6.35
CA ILE A 129 1.06 7.22 -5.39
C ILE A 129 0.57 6.12 -4.46
N LEU A 130 1.32 5.04 -4.29
CA LEU A 130 1.02 3.97 -3.33
C LEU A 130 2.04 3.97 -2.19
N LEU A 131 1.56 3.88 -0.95
CA LEU A 131 2.39 3.85 0.25
C LEU A 131 2.28 2.46 0.90
N ASP A 132 3.35 1.66 0.85
CA ASP A 132 3.41 0.35 1.52
C ASP A 132 3.78 0.52 2.99
N CYS A 133 2.79 0.39 3.88
CA CYS A 133 2.99 0.66 5.29
C CYS A 133 3.49 -0.60 6.05
N PRO A 134 4.35 -0.43 7.06
CA PRO A 134 4.76 -1.55 7.92
C PRO A 134 3.59 -2.08 8.76
N PRO A 135 3.72 -3.29 9.35
CA PRO A 135 2.68 -3.91 10.19
C PRO A 135 2.65 -3.33 11.62
N ASN A 136 2.61 -2.01 11.75
CA ASN A 136 2.55 -1.30 13.03
C ASN A 136 2.08 0.14 12.81
N LEU A 137 1.81 0.87 13.91
CA LEU A 137 1.51 2.30 13.91
C LEU A 137 2.76 3.13 14.26
N SER A 138 3.88 2.88 13.56
CA SER A 138 5.12 3.65 13.75
C SER A 138 5.08 5.01 13.03
N LEU A 139 6.17 5.78 13.14
CA LEU A 139 6.32 7.09 12.50
C LEU A 139 6.01 7.07 11.00
N THR A 140 6.46 6.04 10.28
CA THR A 140 6.26 5.96 8.83
C THR A 140 4.81 5.65 8.47
N SER A 141 4.14 4.80 9.25
CA SER A 141 2.70 4.57 9.14
C SER A 141 1.90 5.85 9.42
N THR A 142 2.21 6.60 10.49
CA THR A 142 1.53 7.88 10.78
C THR A 142 1.75 8.90 9.66
N ASN A 143 2.97 8.97 9.10
CA ASN A 143 3.25 9.83 7.93
C ASN A 143 2.43 9.42 6.71
N ALA A 144 2.31 8.11 6.45
CA ALA A 144 1.48 7.59 5.37
C ALA A 144 0.00 7.93 5.60
N MET A 145 -0.48 7.78 6.83
CA MET A 145 -1.84 8.15 7.21
C MET A 145 -2.11 9.62 6.95
N MET A 146 -1.24 10.52 7.42
CA MET A 146 -1.42 11.95 7.17
C MET A 146 -1.42 12.29 5.67
N ALA A 147 -0.52 11.68 4.90
CA ALA A 147 -0.29 12.01 3.50
C ALA A 147 -1.28 11.36 2.50
N ALA A 148 -1.95 10.26 2.87
CA ALA A 148 -2.85 9.54 1.98
C ALA A 148 -4.23 10.23 1.85
N ASP A 149 -4.78 10.18 0.63
CA ASP A 149 -6.12 10.63 0.30
C ASP A 149 -7.16 9.54 0.60
N MET A 150 -6.76 8.27 0.45
CA MET A 150 -7.58 7.11 0.75
C MET A 150 -6.74 5.92 1.19
N PHE A 151 -7.37 4.92 1.81
CA PHE A 151 -6.70 3.72 2.32
C PHE A 151 -7.23 2.44 1.67
N LEU A 152 -6.33 1.48 1.43
CA LEU A 152 -6.68 0.11 1.08
C LEU A 152 -6.25 -0.83 2.22
N ILE A 153 -7.19 -1.65 2.67
CA ILE A 153 -7.00 -2.53 3.83
C ILE A 153 -7.16 -3.99 3.37
N PRO A 154 -6.05 -4.68 3.04
CA PRO A 154 -6.12 -6.12 2.76
C PRO A 154 -6.47 -6.89 4.04
N VAL A 155 -7.44 -7.80 3.94
CA VAL A 155 -7.90 -8.64 5.06
C VAL A 155 -7.82 -10.12 4.67
N ASP A 156 -6.99 -10.88 5.38
CA ASP A 156 -6.77 -12.31 5.18
C ASP A 156 -7.58 -13.20 6.15
N GLY A 157 -7.37 -14.51 6.06
CA GLY A 157 -8.05 -15.51 6.88
C GLY A 157 -7.48 -15.79 8.26
N GLY A 158 -6.25 -15.35 8.56
CA GLY A 158 -5.68 -15.54 9.90
C GLY A 158 -6.36 -14.64 10.92
N SER A 159 -6.31 -14.99 12.21
CA SER A 159 -6.93 -14.32 13.37
C SER A 159 -7.09 -12.80 13.22
N PHE A 160 -8.17 -12.39 12.56
CA PHE A 160 -8.55 -11.01 12.38
C PHE A 160 -9.83 -10.85 13.17
N SER A 161 -9.69 -10.30 14.38
CA SER A 161 -10.87 -9.85 15.11
C SER A 161 -11.35 -8.55 14.47
N LEU A 162 -12.67 -8.36 14.41
CA LEU A 162 -13.28 -7.05 14.09
C LEU A 162 -12.61 -5.93 14.90
N ASN A 163 -12.23 -6.23 16.14
CA ASN A 163 -11.53 -5.31 17.03
C ASN A 163 -10.24 -4.76 16.41
N GLY A 164 -9.40 -5.61 15.80
CA GLY A 164 -8.15 -5.14 15.18
C GLY A 164 -8.37 -4.23 13.96
N LEU A 165 -9.49 -4.39 13.24
CA LEU A 165 -9.90 -3.45 12.20
C LEU A 165 -10.42 -2.16 12.81
N ALA A 166 -11.28 -2.25 13.81
CA ALA A 166 -11.86 -1.09 14.48
C ALA A 166 -10.76 -0.20 15.07
N ASP A 167 -9.78 -0.78 15.77
CA ASP A 167 -8.62 -0.06 16.33
C ASP A 167 -7.81 0.66 15.25
N LEU A 168 -7.65 0.04 14.06
CA LEU A 168 -6.99 0.68 12.92
C LEU A 168 -7.80 1.85 12.38
N LEU A 169 -9.12 1.70 12.26
CA LEU A 169 -10.00 2.76 11.77
C LEU A 169 -10.06 3.94 12.74
N ASP A 170 -10.16 3.67 14.05
CA ASP A 170 -10.12 4.70 15.09
C ASP A 170 -8.79 5.49 15.02
N ALA A 171 -7.66 4.79 14.84
CA ALA A 171 -6.36 5.44 14.67
C ALA A 171 -6.27 6.27 13.37
N LEU A 172 -6.90 5.83 12.28
CA LEU A 172 -6.98 6.60 11.05
C LEU A 172 -7.77 7.90 11.24
N GLU A 173 -8.93 7.81 11.88
CA GLU A 173 -9.79 8.96 12.18
C GLU A 173 -9.07 9.98 13.09
N GLU A 174 -8.35 9.49 14.11
CA GLU A 174 -7.54 10.32 15.01
C GLU A 174 -6.41 11.04 14.25
N VAL A 175 -5.61 10.31 13.47
CA VAL A 175 -4.45 10.88 12.75
C VAL A 175 -4.87 11.83 11.63
N LYS A 176 -5.97 11.54 10.94
CA LYS A 176 -6.51 12.40 9.89
C LYS A 176 -7.32 13.58 10.45
N GLU A 177 -7.58 13.60 11.75
CA GLU A 177 -8.42 14.60 12.42
C GLU A 177 -9.81 14.72 11.75
N THR A 178 -10.39 13.59 11.32
CA THR A 178 -11.69 13.53 10.64
C THR A 178 -12.36 12.17 10.82
N GLU A 179 -13.69 12.18 11.00
CA GLU A 179 -14.50 10.97 11.10
C GLU A 179 -14.80 10.34 9.71
N HIS A 180 -14.48 11.03 8.61
CA HIS A 180 -14.82 10.61 7.25
C HIS A 180 -13.57 10.28 6.43
N VAL A 181 -12.76 9.35 6.94
CA VAL A 181 -11.57 8.87 6.23
C VAL A 181 -11.97 7.92 5.10
N PRO A 182 -11.58 8.16 3.83
CA PRO A 182 -11.88 7.23 2.76
C PRO A 182 -11.05 5.95 2.89
N TYR A 183 -11.68 4.81 3.14
CA TYR A 183 -10.99 3.52 3.21
C TYR A 183 -11.78 2.41 2.51
N PHE A 184 -11.08 1.47 1.90
CA PHE A 184 -11.69 0.30 1.30
C PHE A 184 -10.98 -0.98 1.73
N ALA A 185 -11.71 -1.84 2.42
CA ALA A 185 -11.24 -3.16 2.78
C ALA A 185 -11.51 -4.17 1.66
N PHE A 186 -10.65 -5.17 1.49
CA PHE A 186 -10.89 -6.23 0.53
C PHE A 186 -10.37 -7.58 1.02
N ARG A 187 -10.96 -8.64 0.49
CA ARG A 187 -10.61 -10.03 0.83
C ARG A 187 -9.30 -10.41 0.16
N ASN A 188 -8.30 -10.77 0.95
CA ASN A 188 -7.03 -11.31 0.48
C ASN A 188 -6.85 -12.77 0.94
N GLU A 189 -5.97 -13.49 0.24
CA GLU A 189 -5.64 -14.91 0.50
C GLU A 189 -6.86 -15.83 0.61
N ARG A 190 -7.93 -15.54 -0.12
CA ARG A 190 -9.16 -16.33 -0.02
C ARG A 190 -8.93 -17.75 -0.57
N ALA A 191 -9.07 -18.73 0.30
CA ALA A 191 -9.05 -20.15 -0.07
C ALA A 191 -10.48 -20.68 -0.11
N LYS A 192 -10.94 -21.12 -1.30
CA LYS A 192 -12.34 -21.57 -1.49
C LYS A 192 -12.74 -22.73 -0.58
N GLN A 193 -11.79 -23.58 -0.21
CA GLN A 193 -12.00 -24.71 0.69
C GLN A 193 -12.27 -24.30 2.15
N ASN A 194 -11.87 -23.09 2.56
CA ASN A 194 -11.98 -22.64 3.96
C ASN A 194 -13.33 -21.98 4.23
N LYS A 195 -14.45 -22.70 4.04
CA LYS A 195 -15.81 -22.15 4.15
C LYS A 195 -16.07 -21.42 5.46
N LEU A 196 -15.80 -22.05 6.60
CA LEU A 196 -16.04 -21.46 7.93
C LEU A 196 -15.29 -20.14 8.14
N ILE A 197 -14.02 -20.08 7.73
CA ILE A 197 -13.22 -18.85 7.82
C ILE A 197 -13.76 -17.79 6.85
N ASN A 198 -14.19 -18.21 5.65
CA ASN A 198 -14.74 -17.30 4.66
C ASN A 198 -16.05 -16.67 5.15
N ASP A 199 -16.99 -17.49 5.61
CA ASP A 199 -18.29 -17.06 6.11
C ASP A 199 -18.12 -16.10 7.30
N PHE A 200 -17.24 -16.43 8.26
CA PHE A 200 -16.91 -15.56 9.38
C PHE A 200 -16.39 -14.19 8.92
N LEU A 201 -15.43 -14.14 8.01
CA LEU A 201 -14.85 -12.87 7.58
C LEU A 201 -15.79 -12.05 6.71
N ASP A 202 -16.64 -12.71 5.92
CA ASP A 202 -17.63 -12.02 5.10
C ASP A 202 -18.66 -11.32 6.02
N GLU A 203 -19.04 -11.93 7.14
CA GLU A 203 -19.87 -11.31 8.19
C GLU A 203 -19.15 -10.11 8.85
N GLN A 204 -17.88 -10.28 9.24
CA GLN A 204 -17.07 -9.22 9.86
C GLN A 204 -16.89 -8.02 8.93
N LEU A 205 -16.70 -8.26 7.62
CA LEU A 205 -16.57 -7.19 6.64
C LEU A 205 -17.90 -6.53 6.32
N ALA A 206 -19.01 -7.27 6.33
CA ALA A 206 -20.33 -6.66 6.18
C ALA A 206 -20.60 -5.62 7.27
N ALA A 207 -20.21 -5.89 8.52
CA ALA A 207 -20.30 -4.93 9.63
C ALA A 207 -19.48 -3.65 9.42
N LEU A 208 -18.44 -3.68 8.57
CA LEU A 208 -17.65 -2.50 8.21
C LEU A 208 -18.48 -1.51 7.39
N ASN A 209 -19.33 -2.01 6.49
CA ASN A 209 -20.21 -1.16 5.69
C ASN A 209 -21.24 -0.44 6.58
N ASP A 210 -21.67 -1.08 7.67
CA ASP A 210 -22.55 -0.45 8.65
C ASP A 210 -21.84 0.70 9.39
N ARG A 211 -20.54 0.55 9.70
CA ARG A 211 -19.73 1.60 10.34
C ARG A 211 -19.53 2.82 9.44
N VAL A 212 -19.27 2.62 8.15
CA VAL A 212 -19.15 3.73 7.18
C VAL A 212 -20.50 4.44 6.98
N GLY A 213 -21.60 3.69 7.09
CA GLY A 213 -22.92 4.18 6.74
C GLY A 213 -23.12 4.30 5.22
N LYS A 214 -24.36 4.57 4.78
CA LYS A 214 -24.72 4.58 3.34
C LYS A 214 -24.08 5.71 2.53
N GLU A 215 -23.60 6.76 3.19
CA GLU A 215 -23.07 7.98 2.57
C GLU A 215 -21.59 8.22 2.90
N GLY A 216 -20.96 7.36 3.71
CA GLY A 216 -19.55 7.53 4.07
C GLY A 216 -18.60 7.13 2.92
N PRO A 217 -17.40 7.74 2.84
CA PRO A 217 -16.49 7.59 1.69
C PRO A 217 -15.66 6.28 1.72
N GLY A 218 -16.24 5.16 2.15
CA GLY A 218 -15.51 3.90 2.33
C GLY A 218 -16.36 2.64 2.24
N GLY A 219 -15.78 1.50 2.62
CA GLY A 219 -16.51 0.23 2.74
C GLY A 219 -15.69 -0.98 2.32
N VAL A 220 -16.37 -2.00 1.82
CA VAL A 220 -15.76 -3.26 1.37
C VAL A 220 -15.84 -3.37 -0.14
N LEU A 221 -14.72 -3.70 -0.77
CA LEU A 221 -14.64 -3.97 -2.19
C LEU A 221 -15.22 -5.36 -2.52
N GLU A 222 -15.85 -5.47 -3.68
CA GLU A 222 -16.32 -6.76 -4.22
C GLU A 222 -15.14 -7.64 -4.66
N SER A 223 -14.04 -7.02 -5.11
CA SER A 223 -12.84 -7.72 -5.54
C SER A 223 -12.20 -8.49 -4.40
N CYS A 224 -11.79 -9.71 -4.73
CA CYS A 224 -11.11 -10.61 -3.83
C CYS A 224 -9.88 -11.21 -4.51
N VAL A 225 -8.78 -11.26 -3.77
CA VAL A 225 -7.56 -11.95 -4.18
C VAL A 225 -7.53 -13.34 -3.56
N ARG A 226 -7.47 -14.37 -4.42
CA ARG A 226 -7.39 -15.76 -3.97
C ARG A 226 -6.01 -16.10 -3.43
N ARG A 227 -5.96 -17.13 -2.58
CA ARG A 227 -4.69 -17.77 -2.21
C ARG A 227 -4.10 -18.45 -3.43
N GLU A 228 -2.87 -18.09 -3.77
CA GLU A 228 -2.16 -18.56 -4.96
C GLU A 228 -0.66 -18.67 -4.65
N GLU A 229 -0.07 -19.86 -4.83
CA GLU A 229 1.35 -20.11 -4.53
C GLU A 229 2.29 -19.30 -5.42
N SER A 230 1.87 -19.06 -6.66
CA SER A 230 2.62 -18.29 -7.65
C SER A 230 2.95 -16.87 -7.17
N ILE A 231 2.17 -16.30 -6.25
CA ILE A 231 2.44 -14.99 -5.62
C ILE A 231 3.72 -15.03 -4.78
N GLY A 232 3.87 -16.05 -3.94
CA GLY A 232 5.07 -16.23 -3.12
C GLY A 232 6.30 -16.47 -3.98
N GLN A 233 6.16 -17.31 -5.01
CA GLN A 233 7.25 -17.60 -5.96
C GLN A 233 7.68 -16.34 -6.75
N ALA A 234 6.74 -15.50 -7.18
CA ALA A 234 7.03 -14.23 -7.83
C ALA A 234 7.83 -13.29 -6.91
N SER A 235 7.47 -13.25 -5.62
CA SER A 235 8.18 -12.44 -4.62
C SER A 235 9.62 -12.92 -4.43
N VAL A 236 9.85 -14.24 -4.34
CA VAL A 236 11.19 -14.83 -4.24
C VAL A 236 12.06 -14.51 -5.46
N THR A 237 11.44 -14.44 -6.64
CA THR A 237 12.14 -14.10 -7.91
C THR A 237 12.23 -12.59 -8.16
N SER A 238 11.79 -11.76 -7.21
CA SER A 238 11.84 -10.30 -7.28
C SER A 238 11.21 -9.74 -8.55
N VAL A 239 10.02 -10.24 -8.89
CA VAL A 239 9.23 -9.73 -10.01
C VAL A 239 7.73 -9.69 -9.66
N PRO A 240 6.96 -8.71 -10.16
CA PRO A 240 5.50 -8.73 -10.00
C PRO A 240 4.89 -9.98 -10.63
N LEU A 241 3.77 -10.49 -10.06
CA LEU A 241 3.16 -11.76 -10.46
C LEU A 241 2.89 -11.84 -11.97
N ARG A 242 2.46 -10.72 -12.57
CA ARG A 242 2.12 -10.69 -14.00
C ARG A 242 3.32 -10.94 -14.92
N PHE A 243 4.53 -10.65 -14.47
CA PHE A 243 5.77 -10.89 -15.20
C PHE A 243 6.34 -12.29 -14.91
N TYR A 244 6.10 -12.80 -13.70
CA TYR A 244 6.49 -14.15 -13.30
C TYR A 244 5.64 -15.23 -13.96
N ARG A 245 4.31 -15.13 -13.79
CA ARG A 245 3.33 -16.12 -14.29
C ARG A 245 2.07 -15.40 -14.80
N PRO A 246 2.09 -14.89 -16.05
CA PRO A 246 0.97 -14.13 -16.63
C PRO A 246 -0.37 -14.87 -16.59
N GLY A 247 -0.36 -16.20 -16.70
CA GLY A 247 -1.56 -17.05 -16.68
C GLY A 247 -2.07 -17.45 -15.30
N ALA A 248 -1.47 -16.97 -14.20
CA ALA A 248 -1.96 -17.25 -12.85
C ALA A 248 -3.37 -16.66 -12.66
N LEU A 249 -4.23 -17.29 -11.87
CA LEU A 249 -5.59 -16.78 -11.68
C LEU A 249 -5.59 -15.48 -10.85
N ALA A 250 -4.66 -15.34 -9.90
CA ALA A 250 -4.51 -14.12 -9.12
C ALA A 250 -4.09 -12.88 -9.95
N VAL A 251 -3.55 -13.07 -11.17
CA VAL A 251 -3.34 -11.96 -12.11
C VAL A 251 -4.66 -11.29 -12.47
N MET A 252 -5.72 -12.08 -12.67
CA MET A 252 -7.06 -11.56 -12.95
C MET A 252 -7.69 -10.93 -11.70
N ASP A 253 -7.47 -11.52 -10.53
CA ASP A 253 -7.96 -10.95 -9.27
C ASP A 253 -7.39 -9.54 -9.04
N TYR A 254 -6.07 -9.35 -9.22
CA TYR A 254 -5.46 -8.02 -9.13
C TYR A 254 -5.89 -7.06 -10.25
N LYS A 255 -6.24 -7.56 -11.44
CA LYS A 255 -6.81 -6.73 -12.50
C LYS A 255 -8.20 -6.21 -12.12
N ASN A 256 -9.04 -7.07 -11.54
CA ASN A 256 -10.36 -6.68 -11.06
C ASN A 256 -10.25 -5.68 -9.92
N LEU A 257 -9.38 -5.96 -8.94
CA LEU A 257 -9.09 -5.04 -7.83
C LEU A 257 -8.59 -3.69 -8.33
N ALA A 258 -7.66 -3.65 -9.30
CA ALA A 258 -7.19 -2.40 -9.89
C ALA A 258 -8.33 -1.61 -10.56
N THR A 259 -9.21 -2.30 -11.28
CA THR A 259 -10.35 -1.65 -11.96
C THR A 259 -11.31 -1.03 -10.96
N GLU A 260 -11.65 -1.77 -9.90
CA GLU A 260 -12.55 -1.31 -8.85
C GLU A 260 -11.94 -0.16 -8.03
N VAL A 261 -10.66 -0.25 -7.66
CA VAL A 261 -9.97 0.85 -6.96
C VAL A 261 -9.95 2.12 -7.82
N LEU A 262 -9.70 2.02 -9.13
CA LEU A 262 -9.79 3.18 -10.03
C LEU A 262 -11.20 3.77 -10.08
N GLN A 263 -12.25 2.95 -10.02
CA GLN A 263 -13.62 3.44 -9.92
C GLN A 263 -13.84 4.22 -8.62
N LYS A 264 -13.37 3.69 -7.48
CA LYS A 264 -13.44 4.39 -6.17
C LYS A 264 -12.69 5.71 -6.16
N ILE A 265 -11.51 5.77 -6.78
CA ILE A 265 -10.78 7.04 -6.94
C ILE A 265 -11.62 8.06 -7.71
N ASN A 266 -12.25 7.66 -8.82
CA ASN A 266 -13.08 8.56 -9.61
C ASN A 266 -14.36 8.98 -8.88
N GLU A 267 -14.93 8.11 -8.03
CA GLU A 267 -16.10 8.42 -7.20
C GLU A 267 -15.76 9.48 -6.14
N LEU A 268 -14.60 9.36 -5.48
CA LEU A 268 -14.14 10.32 -4.47
C LEU A 268 -13.74 11.69 -5.02
N GLN A 269 -13.46 11.78 -6.32
CA GLN A 269 -13.07 13.02 -7.00
C GLN A 269 -14.25 13.80 -7.62
N ARG A 270 -15.47 13.23 -7.58
CA ARG A 270 -16.70 13.88 -8.06
C ARG A 270 -17.34 14.72 -6.97
#